data_AF-A0A5Q2FCT5-F1
#
_entry.id   AF-A0A5Q2FCT5-F1
#
_cell.length_a   1.000
_cell.length_b   1.000
_cell.length_c   1.000
_cell.angle_alpha   90.00
_cell.angle_beta   90.00
_cell.angle_gamma   90.00
#
_symmetry.space_group_name_H-M   'P 1'
#
loop_
_entity.id
_entity.type
_entity.pdbx_description
1 polymer ?
#
loop_
_entity_poly.entity_id
_entity_poly.type
_entity_poly.pdbx_seq_one_letter_code
_entity_poly.pdbx_strand_id
1 'polypeptide(L)' 'MSRRRARKAPGNAALDALVGRSFPGGCDDCHAYQTMTRDSSGIYRVTTYHDNSCPYFRGVTR' A
#
# COMPACT_ATOMS: atom_id res chain seq x y z
N MET A 1 12.40 -37.69 9.55
CA MET A 1 11.38 -36.63 9.47
C MET A 1 12.01 -35.34 8.96
N SER A 2 11.88 -35.06 7.66
CA SER A 2 12.50 -33.88 7.02
C SER A 2 11.64 -32.63 7.22
N ARG A 3 12.11 -31.69 8.04
CA ARG A 3 11.45 -30.39 8.25
C ARG A 3 11.70 -29.51 7.03
N ARG A 4 10.80 -29.53 6.05
CA ARG A 4 10.78 -28.52 4.98
C ARG A 4 10.49 -27.16 5.63
N ARG A 5 11.52 -26.37 5.88
CA ARG A 5 11.36 -24.96 6.25
C ARG A 5 10.62 -24.28 5.11
N ALA A 6 9.46 -23.71 5.40
CA ALA A 6 8.74 -22.86 4.46
C ALA A 6 9.70 -21.75 4.00
N ARG A 7 10.09 -21.77 2.72
CA ARG A 7 10.91 -20.71 2.15
C ARG A 7 10.02 -19.47 2.05
N LYS A 8 10.29 -18.47 2.89
CA LYS A 8 9.65 -17.14 2.78
C LYS A 8 9.86 -16.64 1.34
N ALA A 9 8.78 -16.26 0.67
CA ALA A 9 8.87 -15.75 -0.70
C ALA A 9 9.90 -14.60 -0.76
N PRO A 10 10.83 -14.59 -1.72
CA PRO A 10 11.85 -13.54 -1.80
C PRO A 10 11.14 -12.18 -1.91
N GLY A 11 11.41 -11.30 -0.95
CA GLY A 11 10.88 -9.95 -0.94
C GLY A 11 11.72 -9.03 -1.82
N ASN A 12 11.11 -7.96 -2.29
CA ASN A 12 11.83 -6.83 -2.86
C ASN A 12 12.20 -5.88 -1.72
N ALA A 13 13.48 -5.72 -1.43
CA ALA A 13 13.96 -4.93 -0.29
C ALA A 13 13.47 -3.48 -0.32
N ALA A 14 13.33 -2.87 -1.51
CA ALA A 14 12.83 -1.51 -1.65
C ALA A 14 11.33 -1.42 -1.31
N LEU A 15 10.54 -2.40 -1.75
CA LEU A 15 9.11 -2.45 -1.44
C LEU A 15 8.85 -2.85 0.02
N ASP A 16 9.63 -3.79 0.56
CA ASP A 16 9.56 -4.20 1.96
C ASP A 16 9.80 -3.02 2.91
N ALA A 17 10.64 -2.04 2.53
CA ALA A 17 10.88 -0.83 3.30
C ALA A 17 9.67 0.13 3.36
N LEU A 18 8.68 -0.04 2.48
CA LEU A 18 7.44 0.75 2.43
C LEU A 18 6.27 0.05 3.12
N VAL A 19 6.37 -1.26 3.39
CA VAL A 19 5.30 -2.03 4.03
C VAL A 19 5.02 -1.48 5.44
N GLY A 20 3.74 -1.21 5.73
CA GLY A 20 3.28 -0.67 7.01
C GLY A 20 3.56 0.82 7.23
N ARG A 21 4.09 1.53 6.23
CA ARG A 21 4.33 2.98 6.28
C ARG A 21 3.29 3.73 5.46
N SER A 22 2.96 4.93 5.91
CA SER A 22 2.29 5.92 5.07
C SER A 22 3.32 6.68 4.26
N PHE A 23 3.05 6.86 2.97
CA PHE A 23 3.90 7.64 2.07
C PHE A 23 3.03 8.56 1.19
N PRO A 24 3.59 9.71 0.76
CA PRO A 24 2.86 10.64 -0.09
C PRO A 24 2.53 9.97 -1.43
N GLY A 25 1.34 10.29 -1.95
CA GLY A 25 0.81 9.74 -3.19
C GLY A 25 -0.71 9.69 -3.18
N GLY A 26 -1.34 9.73 -4.35
CA GLY A 26 -2.79 9.74 -4.50
C GLY A 26 -3.27 10.97 -5.27
N CYS A 27 -4.02 11.84 -4.59
CA CYS A 27 -4.66 13.02 -5.15
C CYS A 27 -3.96 14.30 -4.68
N ASP A 28 -3.75 15.24 -5.60
CA ASP A 28 -3.10 16.52 -5.33
C ASP A 28 -4.03 17.55 -4.67
N ASP A 29 -5.35 17.34 -4.78
CA ASP A 29 -6.38 18.27 -4.30
C ASP A 29 -6.93 17.95 -2.90
N CYS A 30 -6.35 16.98 -2.19
CA CYS A 30 -6.71 16.65 -0.80
C CYS A 30 -5.51 16.12 -0.03
N HIS A 31 -5.64 15.92 1.29
CA HIS A 31 -4.61 15.24 2.08
C HIS A 31 -4.68 13.72 1.84
N ALA A 32 -4.23 13.31 0.66
CA ALA A 32 -4.12 11.91 0.28
C ALA A 32 -2.80 11.31 0.76
N TYR A 33 -2.85 10.04 1.12
CA TYR A 33 -1.66 9.23 1.39
C TYR A 33 -1.88 7.79 0.95
N GLN A 34 -0.79 7.07 0.78
CA GLN A 34 -0.81 5.65 0.44
C GLN A 34 -0.19 4.81 1.55
N THR A 35 -0.65 3.58 1.69
CA THR A 35 0.02 2.55 2.50
C THR A 35 0.29 1.31 1.67
N MET A 36 1.30 0.55 2.06
CA MET A 36 1.63 -0.73 1.42
C MET A 36 1.50 -1.88 2.41
N THR A 37 0.91 -2.97 1.95
CA THR A 37 0.86 -4.25 2.66
C THR A 37 1.44 -5.35 1.78
N ARG A 38 1.94 -6.42 2.40
CA ARG A 38 2.39 -7.62 1.70
C ARG A 38 1.68 -8.83 2.26
N ASP A 39 1.04 -9.61 1.41
CA ASP A 39 0.35 -10.81 1.84
C ASP A 39 1.29 -12.02 1.99
N SER A 40 0.76 -13.14 2.49
CA SER A 40 1.51 -14.39 2.67
C SER A 40 1.97 -15.03 1.36
N SER A 41 1.31 -14.70 0.24
CA SER A 41 1.69 -15.10 -1.12
C SER A 41 2.84 -14.24 -1.66
N GLY A 42 3.20 -13.16 -0.96
CA GLY A 42 4.25 -12.22 -1.33
C GLY A 42 3.80 -11.10 -2.26
N ILE A 43 2.49 -10.94 -2.50
CA ILE A 43 1.93 -9.86 -3.32
C ILE A 43 1.94 -8.57 -2.51
N TYR A 44 2.41 -7.49 -3.13
CA TYR A 44 2.35 -6.14 -2.57
C TYR A 44 1.05 -5.48 -2.99
N ARG A 45 0.32 -4.92 -2.03
CA ARG A 45 -0.91 -4.16 -2.24
C ARG A 45 -0.71 -2.74 -1.75
N VAL A 46 -0.97 -1.78 -2.62
CA VAL A 46 -1.00 -0.35 -2.29
C VAL A 46 -2.45 0.08 -2.12
N THR A 47 -2.74 0.79 -1.02
CA THR A 47 -4.05 1.37 -0.73
C THR A 47 -3.91 2.89 -0.68
N THR A 48 -4.70 3.60 -1.47
CA THR A 48 -4.78 5.07 -1.42
C THR A 48 -5.93 5.50 -0.51
N TYR A 49 -5.64 6.39 0.43
CA TYR A 49 -6.60 7.02 1.31
C TYR A 49 -6.83 8.45 0.88
N HIS A 50 -8.10 8.86 0.90
CA HIS A 50 -8.51 10.24 0.74
C HIS A 50 -9.24 10.68 2.00
N ASP A 51 -9.07 11.93 2.37
CA ASP A 51 -9.92 12.55 3.39
C ASP A 51 -11.31 12.90 2.81
N ASN A 52 -12.22 13.30 3.70
CA ASN A 52 -13.58 13.69 3.35
C ASN A 52 -13.67 15.06 2.67
N SER A 53 -12.57 15.79 2.49
CA SER A 53 -12.53 17.04 1.74
C SER A 53 -12.24 16.83 0.24
N CYS A 54 -11.84 15.62 -0.16
CA CYS A 54 -11.46 15.30 -1.53
C CYS A 54 -12.57 15.61 -2.55
N PRO A 55 -12.34 16.52 -3.50
CA PRO A 55 -13.38 16.98 -4.41
C PRO A 55 -13.79 15.91 -5.44
N TYR A 56 -12.86 15.04 -5.84
CA TYR A 56 -13.14 13.93 -6.76
C TYR A 56 -13.97 12.84 -6.09
N PHE A 57 -13.62 12.47 -4.85
CA PHE A 57 -14.38 11.46 -4.08
C PHE A 57 -15.80 11.92 -3.78
N ARG A 58 -15.99 13.23 -3.59
CA ARG A 58 -17.30 13.83 -3.35
C ARG A 58 -18.07 14.14 -4.64
N GLY A 59 -17.49 13.95 -5.82
CA GLY A 59 -18.13 14.24 -7.10
C GLY A 59 -18.45 15.72 -7.33
N VAL A 60 -17.73 16.64 -6.66
CA VAL A 60 -17.92 18.10 -6.78
C VAL A 60 -17.02 18.74 -7.84
N THR A 61 -16.16 17.95 -8.48
CA THR A 61 -15.31 18.37 -9.60
C THR A 61 -15.67 17.56 -10.86
N ARG A 62 -15.90 18.27 -11.97
CA ARG A 62 -16.02 17.77 -13.34
C ARG A 62 -15.26 18.70 -14.26
#